data_AF-A0A3E0DQ89-F1
#
_entry.id   AF-A0A3E0DQ89-F1
#
_cell.length_a   1.000
_cell.length_b   1.000
_cell.length_c   1.000
_cell.angle_alpha   90.00
_cell.angle_beta   90.00
_cell.angle_gamma   90.00
#
_symmetry.space_group_name_H-M   'P 1'
#
loop_
_entity.id
_entity.type
_entity.pdbx_description
1 polymer ?
#
loop_
_entity_poly.entity_id
_entity_poly.type
_entity_poly.pdbx_seq_one_letter_code
_entity_poly.pdbx_strand_id
1 'polypeptide(L)'
;MTYKLLMGLALTLLLSACSQQTVRTDQVSLPLLTGWHDGEKVFYITTDASDREIAKQKNANYAPRLSDAVPNYPKPPRVKTALERVYAFPHGEQQRSVFASVPAPLGYQSEDRHYSPLWLMYVVTWAEPSQAYELTSEEAIFEAQDQGLVTIKRTQVVLNCPVVAAPH
;
A
#
# COMPACT_ATOMS: atom_id res chain seq x y z
N MET A 1 42.44 51.59 -12.62
CA MET A 1 41.04 51.12 -12.77
C MET A 1 40.92 49.62 -13.09
N THR A 2 42.00 48.85 -12.88
CA THR A 2 42.11 47.43 -13.28
C THR A 2 42.03 46.45 -12.11
N TYR A 3 42.37 46.86 -10.87
CA TYR A 3 42.37 45.97 -9.71
C TYR A 3 40.97 45.68 -9.13
N LYS A 4 40.04 46.63 -9.24
CA LYS A 4 38.64 46.45 -8.80
C LYS A 4 37.86 45.45 -9.66
N LEU A 5 38.26 45.29 -10.94
CA LEU A 5 37.64 44.34 -11.87
C LEU A 5 38.14 42.90 -11.61
N LEU A 6 39.43 42.72 -11.31
CA LEU A 6 40.00 41.40 -10.99
C LEU A 6 39.51 40.85 -9.64
N MET A 7 39.28 41.72 -8.64
CA MET A 7 38.79 41.29 -7.32
C MET A 7 37.30 40.91 -7.31
N GLY A 8 36.50 41.49 -8.23
CA GLY A 8 35.10 41.11 -8.42
C GLY A 8 34.92 39.75 -9.11
N LEU A 9 35.80 39.43 -10.08
CA LEU A 9 35.74 38.18 -10.83
C LEU A 9 36.15 36.95 -9.99
N ALA A 10 37.06 37.15 -9.02
CA ALA A 10 37.49 36.09 -8.10
C ALA A 10 36.41 35.72 -7.06
N LEU A 11 35.55 36.67 -6.67
CA LEU A 11 34.51 36.44 -5.67
C LEU A 11 33.29 35.68 -6.25
N THR A 12 33.03 35.83 -7.55
CA THR A 12 31.96 35.08 -8.25
C THR A 12 32.31 33.62 -8.51
N LEU A 13 33.59 33.24 -8.51
CA LEU A 13 34.03 31.85 -8.72
C LEU A 13 33.98 30.99 -7.45
N LEU A 14 33.89 31.59 -6.26
CA LEU A 14 33.87 30.87 -4.98
C LEU A 14 32.45 30.49 -4.50
N LEU A 15 31.39 31.00 -5.12
CA LEU A 15 30.00 30.76 -4.71
C LEU A 15 29.32 29.58 -5.44
N SER A 16 29.97 28.99 -6.44
CA SER A 16 29.38 27.93 -7.27
C SER A 16 29.66 26.50 -6.77
N ALA A 17 30.38 26.34 -5.63
CA ALA A 17 30.88 25.04 -5.18
C ALA A 17 29.91 24.24 -4.29
N CYS A 18 28.74 24.77 -3.94
CA CYS A 18 27.76 24.09 -3.07
C CYS A 18 26.40 23.90 -3.75
N SER A 19 26.35 23.12 -4.84
CA SER A 19 25.07 22.65 -5.40
C SER A 19 25.08 21.19 -5.85
N GLN A 20 26.21 20.48 -5.77
CA GLN A 20 26.24 19.05 -6.05
C GLN A 20 26.01 18.27 -4.77
N GLN A 21 24.78 18.36 -4.24
CA GLN A 21 24.31 17.34 -3.31
C GLN A 21 24.01 16.12 -4.17
N THR A 22 25.02 15.27 -4.38
CA THR A 22 24.84 13.95 -4.99
C THR A 22 23.78 13.25 -4.15
N VAL A 23 22.56 13.14 -4.67
CA VAL A 23 21.54 12.30 -4.07
C VAL A 23 22.15 10.92 -4.04
N ARG A 24 22.52 10.45 -2.85
CA ARG A 24 23.01 9.10 -2.68
C ARG A 24 21.85 8.18 -3.03
N THR A 25 21.88 7.61 -4.22
CA THR A 25 20.90 6.63 -4.69
C THR A 25 21.22 5.29 -4.05
N ASP A 26 21.13 5.21 -2.72
CA ASP A 26 21.12 3.92 -2.04
C ASP A 26 19.86 3.19 -2.49
N GLN A 27 20.04 2.00 -3.07
CA GLN A 27 18.94 1.12 -3.44
C GLN A 27 18.74 0.08 -2.35
N VAL A 28 17.49 -0.27 -2.09
CA VAL A 28 17.09 -1.35 -1.20
C VAL A 28 16.21 -2.32 -1.96
N SER A 29 16.34 -3.61 -1.68
CA SER A 29 15.48 -4.65 -2.25
C SER A 29 14.37 -4.98 -1.26
N LEU A 30 13.12 -4.80 -1.69
CA LEU A 30 11.92 -5.19 -0.93
C LEU A 30 11.21 -6.34 -1.66
N PRO A 31 10.55 -7.26 -0.94
CA PRO A 31 9.73 -8.29 -1.58
C PRO A 31 8.61 -7.66 -2.40
N LEU A 32 8.55 -8.02 -3.69
CA LEU A 32 7.46 -7.63 -4.57
C LEU A 32 6.36 -8.69 -4.50
N LEU A 33 5.16 -8.27 -4.12
CA LEU A 33 3.98 -9.12 -3.96
C LEU A 33 2.98 -8.86 -5.08
N THR A 34 2.11 -9.83 -5.33
CA THR A 34 1.02 -9.70 -6.30
C THR A 34 -0.34 -9.81 -5.63
N GLY A 35 -1.30 -9.06 -6.14
CA GLY A 35 -2.69 -9.08 -5.71
C GLY A 35 -3.64 -8.95 -6.90
N TRP A 36 -4.92 -8.87 -6.60
CA TRP A 36 -5.97 -8.58 -7.57
C TRP A 36 -6.65 -7.25 -7.28
N HIS A 37 -7.09 -6.57 -8.33
CA HIS A 37 -8.04 -5.47 -8.28
C HIS A 37 -8.90 -5.57 -9.55
N ASP A 38 -10.21 -5.74 -9.40
CA ASP A 38 -11.18 -5.82 -10.50
C ASP A 38 -10.78 -6.76 -11.64
N GLY A 39 -10.25 -7.94 -11.28
CA GLY A 39 -9.79 -8.95 -12.24
C GLY A 39 -8.39 -8.72 -12.80
N GLU A 40 -7.78 -7.56 -12.54
CA GLU A 40 -6.43 -7.22 -12.97
C GLU A 40 -5.39 -7.53 -11.89
N LYS A 41 -4.23 -8.03 -12.33
CA LYS A 41 -3.11 -8.30 -11.44
C LYS A 41 -2.39 -7.01 -11.09
N VAL A 42 -2.20 -6.77 -9.80
CA VAL A 42 -1.48 -5.59 -9.28
C VAL A 42 -0.23 -6.01 -8.54
N PHE A 43 0.75 -5.11 -8.45
CA PHE A 43 1.99 -5.30 -7.72
C PHE A 43 2.05 -4.36 -6.52
N TYR A 44 2.53 -4.85 -5.38
CA TYR A 44 2.65 -4.04 -4.18
C TYR A 44 3.82 -4.51 -3.33
N ILE A 45 4.23 -3.65 -2.41
CA ILE A 45 5.19 -3.98 -1.34
C ILE A 45 4.48 -3.84 0.01
N THR A 46 5.00 -4.47 1.06
CA THR A 46 4.51 -4.26 2.42
C THR A 46 5.64 -3.67 3.27
N THR A 47 5.45 -2.47 3.78
CA THR A 47 6.47 -1.78 4.59
C THR A 47 6.20 -1.94 6.09
N ASP A 48 4.93 -1.91 6.48
CA ASP A 48 4.51 -1.88 7.89
C ASP A 48 3.19 -2.66 8.10
N ALA A 49 3.02 -3.24 9.28
CA ALA A 49 1.74 -3.82 9.73
C ALA A 49 1.48 -3.54 11.21
N SER A 50 0.22 -3.33 11.57
CA SER A 50 -0.19 -3.02 12.96
C SER A 50 -0.21 -4.24 13.87
N ASP A 51 -0.24 -5.44 13.31
CA ASP A 51 -0.22 -6.71 14.04
C ASP A 51 1.16 -7.36 13.95
N ARG A 52 1.64 -7.91 15.07
CA ARG A 52 3.01 -8.44 15.17
C ARG A 52 3.20 -9.70 14.33
N GLU A 53 2.24 -10.61 14.32
CA GLU A 53 2.36 -11.85 13.57
C GLU A 53 2.22 -11.59 12.07
N ILE A 54 1.33 -10.68 11.68
CA ILE A 54 1.23 -10.24 10.28
C ILE A 54 2.52 -9.53 9.83
N ALA A 55 3.10 -8.65 10.65
CA ALA A 55 4.38 -8.00 10.36
C ALA A 55 5.49 -9.03 10.13
N LYS A 56 5.57 -10.04 11.00
CA LYS A 56 6.52 -11.15 10.85
C LYS A 56 6.29 -11.95 9.57
N GLN A 57 5.04 -12.33 9.27
CA GLN A 57 4.68 -13.08 8.06
C GLN A 57 5.00 -12.33 6.76
N LYS A 58 4.84 -10.99 6.76
CA LYS A 58 5.09 -10.13 5.61
C LYS A 58 6.54 -9.63 5.52
N ASN A 59 7.39 -9.97 6.48
CA ASN A 59 8.73 -9.40 6.62
C ASN A 59 8.71 -7.86 6.60
N ALA A 60 7.79 -7.29 7.36
CA ALA A 60 7.51 -5.85 7.44
C ALA A 60 7.78 -5.31 8.86
N ASN A 61 7.84 -4.00 9.01
CA ASN A 61 7.95 -3.37 10.32
C ASN A 61 6.67 -3.60 11.13
N TYR A 62 6.83 -3.87 12.43
CA TYR A 62 5.71 -3.81 13.36
C TYR A 62 5.41 -2.35 13.75
N ALA A 63 4.26 -1.83 13.31
CA ALA A 63 3.82 -0.45 13.50
C ALA A 63 2.44 -0.41 14.19
N PRO A 64 2.35 -0.67 15.50
CA PRO A 64 1.07 -0.86 16.21
C PRO A 64 0.12 0.34 16.11
N ARG A 65 0.67 1.56 16.04
CA ARG A 65 -0.10 2.81 15.93
C ARG A 65 -0.88 2.95 14.63
N LEU A 66 -0.62 2.13 13.61
CA LEU A 66 -1.48 2.08 12.44
C LEU A 66 -2.93 1.67 12.80
N SER A 67 -3.12 0.90 13.88
CA SER A 67 -4.46 0.56 14.37
C SER A 67 -5.25 1.76 14.92
N ASP A 68 -4.58 2.86 15.29
CA ASP A 68 -5.24 4.11 15.74
C ASP A 68 -6.07 4.77 14.61
N ALA A 69 -5.78 4.42 13.34
CA ALA A 69 -6.54 4.90 12.18
C ALA A 69 -7.92 4.22 12.05
N VAL A 70 -8.16 3.12 12.78
CA VAL A 70 -9.41 2.36 12.70
C VAL A 70 -10.47 3.03 13.58
N PRO A 71 -11.59 3.53 13.00
CA PRO A 71 -12.62 4.19 13.79
C PRO A 71 -13.42 3.17 14.61
N ASN A 72 -14.06 3.66 15.68
CA ASN A 72 -15.09 2.89 16.37
C ASN A 72 -16.28 2.63 15.43
N TYR A 73 -16.88 1.43 15.50
CA TYR A 73 -18.02 1.04 14.67
C TYR A 73 -19.34 1.00 15.47
N PRO A 74 -20.48 1.38 14.85
CA PRO A 74 -20.63 1.82 13.46
C PRO A 74 -19.90 3.15 13.21
N LYS A 75 -19.20 3.24 12.06
CA LYS A 75 -18.39 4.43 11.71
C LYS A 75 -19.30 5.66 11.70
N PRO A 76 -19.01 6.71 12.49
CA PRO A 76 -19.84 7.90 12.48
C PRO A 76 -19.88 8.55 11.08
N PRO A 77 -21.03 9.07 10.60
CA PRO A 77 -21.20 9.52 9.20
C PRO A 77 -20.21 10.57 8.68
N ARG A 78 -19.50 11.27 9.58
CA ARG A 78 -18.55 12.35 9.23
C ARG A 78 -17.09 11.99 9.48
N VAL A 79 -16.82 10.77 9.94
CA VAL A 79 -15.45 10.31 10.16
C VAL A 79 -14.87 9.80 8.85
N LYS A 80 -14.00 10.62 8.27
CA LYS A 80 -13.13 10.20 7.16
C LYS A 80 -11.96 9.40 7.74
N THR A 81 -11.58 8.35 7.03
CA THR A 81 -10.43 7.52 7.36
C THR A 81 -9.47 7.55 6.20
N ALA A 82 -8.18 7.48 6.47
CA ALA A 82 -7.17 7.19 5.45
C ALA A 82 -7.11 5.69 5.13
N LEU A 83 -8.08 4.90 5.55
CA LEU A 83 -8.11 3.45 5.36
C LEU A 83 -8.95 3.09 4.16
N GLU A 84 -8.43 2.17 3.34
CA GLU A 84 -9.22 1.43 2.35
C GLU A 84 -9.16 -0.09 2.65
N ARG A 85 -10.00 -0.91 2.02
CA ARG A 85 -10.14 -2.34 2.32
C ARG A 85 -9.15 -3.18 1.52
N VAL A 86 -8.59 -4.19 2.18
CA VAL A 86 -7.90 -5.31 1.53
C VAL A 86 -8.47 -6.62 2.07
N TYR A 87 -8.69 -7.58 1.19
CA TYR A 87 -9.22 -8.89 1.52
C TYR A 87 -8.11 -9.93 1.49
N ALA A 88 -7.99 -10.69 2.58
CA ALA A 88 -6.98 -11.73 2.76
C ALA A 88 -7.65 -13.08 3.06
N PHE A 89 -6.99 -14.16 2.65
CA PHE A 89 -7.48 -15.53 2.73
C PHE A 89 -6.52 -16.34 3.62
N PRO A 90 -6.88 -16.59 4.89
CA PRO A 90 -5.92 -17.01 5.91
C PRO A 90 -5.57 -18.50 5.87
N HIS A 91 -6.38 -19.37 5.23
CA HIS A 91 -6.14 -20.81 5.24
C HIS A 91 -5.49 -21.34 3.94
N GLY A 92 -5.02 -20.44 3.08
CA GLY A 92 -4.22 -20.78 1.92
C GLY A 92 -5.00 -21.19 0.68
N GLU A 93 -6.33 -21.11 0.70
CA GLU A 93 -7.19 -21.32 -0.47
C GLU A 93 -6.85 -20.35 -1.61
N GLN A 94 -6.35 -19.16 -1.26
CA GLN A 94 -5.88 -18.14 -2.18
C GLN A 94 -4.68 -17.40 -1.57
N GLN A 95 -3.60 -17.25 -2.34
CA GLN A 95 -2.40 -16.53 -1.87
C GLN A 95 -2.48 -15.02 -2.09
N ARG A 96 -3.21 -14.58 -3.14
CA ARG A 96 -3.28 -13.17 -3.54
C ARG A 96 -4.39 -12.45 -2.81
N SER A 97 -4.06 -11.32 -2.19
CA SER A 97 -5.09 -10.41 -1.65
C SER A 97 -5.87 -9.73 -2.77
N VAL A 98 -7.12 -9.34 -2.46
CA VAL A 98 -7.93 -8.48 -3.33
C VAL A 98 -7.95 -7.08 -2.74
N PHE A 99 -7.62 -6.08 -3.55
CA PHE A 99 -7.57 -4.66 -3.18
C PHE A 99 -8.82 -3.94 -3.68
N ALA A 100 -9.42 -3.12 -2.82
CA ALA A 100 -10.61 -2.36 -3.15
C ALA A 100 -10.33 -1.12 -4.03
N SER A 101 -9.05 -0.74 -4.19
CA SER A 101 -8.64 0.38 -5.04
C SER A 101 -7.19 0.23 -5.51
N VAL A 102 -6.85 0.96 -6.58
CA VAL A 102 -5.48 1.14 -7.08
C VAL A 102 -5.30 2.59 -7.50
N PRO A 103 -4.09 3.16 -7.44
CA PRO A 103 -3.86 4.49 -7.98
C PRO A 103 -3.93 4.41 -9.51
N ALA A 104 -4.72 5.29 -10.11
CA ALA A 104 -4.98 5.31 -11.55
C ALA A 104 -4.94 6.75 -12.08
N PRO A 105 -3.99 7.09 -12.98
CA PRO A 105 -2.79 6.30 -13.33
C PRO A 105 -1.87 6.09 -12.12
N LEU A 106 -1.00 5.08 -12.20
CA LEU A 106 0.06 4.87 -11.20
C LEU A 106 0.96 6.13 -11.10
N GLY A 107 1.30 6.50 -9.87
CA GLY A 107 2.19 7.63 -9.57
C GLY A 107 1.45 8.90 -9.16
N TYR A 108 2.18 10.04 -9.15
CA TYR A 108 1.68 11.31 -8.61
C TYR A 108 0.50 11.91 -9.39
N GLN A 109 0.23 11.40 -10.59
CA GLN A 109 -0.86 11.85 -11.46
C GLN A 109 -2.16 11.07 -11.21
N SER A 110 -2.18 10.15 -10.23
CA SER A 110 -3.39 9.40 -9.88
C SER A 110 -4.57 10.32 -9.59
N GLU A 111 -5.71 10.03 -10.21
CA GLU A 111 -6.98 10.72 -9.97
C GLU A 111 -7.92 9.91 -9.06
N ASP A 112 -7.55 8.67 -8.73
CA ASP A 112 -8.33 7.81 -7.83
C ASP A 112 -8.37 8.40 -6.41
N ARG A 113 -9.57 8.80 -5.98
CA ARG A 113 -9.84 9.41 -4.68
C ARG A 113 -10.12 8.39 -3.57
N HIS A 114 -10.31 7.13 -3.92
CA HIS A 114 -10.52 6.02 -2.99
C HIS A 114 -9.19 5.34 -2.63
N TYR A 115 -8.16 5.49 -3.47
CA TYR A 115 -6.86 4.91 -3.22
C TYR A 115 -6.27 5.35 -1.89
N SER A 116 -5.86 4.36 -1.09
CA SER A 116 -5.00 4.56 0.06
C SER A 116 -3.95 3.45 0.12
N PRO A 117 -2.69 3.76 0.46
CA PRO A 117 -1.69 2.73 0.77
C PRO A 117 -1.93 2.11 2.16
N LEU A 118 -2.83 2.65 2.98
CA LEU A 118 -3.19 2.10 4.29
C LEU A 118 -4.44 1.25 4.19
N TRP A 119 -4.26 -0.04 4.43
CA TRP A 119 -5.28 -1.06 4.21
C TRP A 119 -5.82 -1.63 5.51
N LEU A 120 -7.11 -1.52 5.75
CA LEU A 120 -7.82 -2.28 6.77
C LEU A 120 -8.07 -3.69 6.26
N MET A 121 -7.49 -4.69 6.93
CA MET A 121 -7.61 -6.08 6.51
C MET A 121 -8.97 -6.66 6.86
N TYR A 122 -9.61 -7.28 5.86
CA TYR A 122 -10.78 -8.14 5.97
C TYR A 122 -10.34 -9.57 5.70
N VAL A 123 -10.79 -10.49 6.53
CA VAL A 123 -10.54 -11.91 6.39
C VAL A 123 -11.71 -12.54 5.66
N VAL A 124 -11.45 -13.18 4.52
CA VAL A 124 -12.42 -13.96 3.77
C VAL A 124 -12.17 -15.43 4.06
N THR A 125 -13.21 -16.16 4.46
CA THR A 125 -13.10 -17.59 4.80
C THR A 125 -14.15 -18.38 4.05
N TRP A 126 -13.70 -19.37 3.28
CA TRP A 126 -14.58 -20.31 2.58
C TRP A 126 -15.34 -21.20 3.56
N ALA A 127 -16.63 -21.37 3.31
CA ALA A 127 -17.48 -22.29 4.06
C ALA A 127 -17.07 -23.76 3.80
N GLU A 128 -16.72 -24.06 2.55
CA GLU A 128 -16.19 -25.36 2.12
C GLU A 128 -14.87 -25.15 1.36
N PRO A 129 -13.71 -25.22 2.05
CA PRO A 129 -12.40 -24.96 1.44
C PRO A 129 -12.08 -25.86 0.24
N SER A 130 -12.65 -27.07 0.19
CA SER A 130 -12.42 -27.99 -0.95
C SER A 130 -13.07 -27.54 -2.26
N GLN A 131 -14.01 -26.59 -2.21
CA GLN A 131 -14.69 -25.99 -3.36
C GLN A 131 -14.20 -24.56 -3.67
N ALA A 132 -13.16 -24.10 -2.98
CA ALA A 132 -12.65 -22.75 -3.15
C ALA A 132 -12.12 -22.52 -4.57
N TYR A 133 -12.41 -21.34 -5.12
CA TYR A 133 -11.84 -20.84 -6.37
C TYR A 133 -11.27 -19.44 -6.16
N GLU A 134 -10.40 -18.97 -7.07
CA GLU A 134 -9.76 -17.67 -6.90
C GLU A 134 -10.78 -16.53 -7.14
N LEU A 135 -10.94 -15.65 -6.15
CA LEU A 135 -11.76 -14.44 -6.22
C LEU A 135 -10.85 -13.25 -6.54
N THR A 136 -11.19 -12.49 -7.58
CA THR A 136 -10.29 -11.49 -8.17
C THR A 136 -10.81 -10.04 -8.10
N SER A 137 -11.99 -9.81 -7.49
CA SER A 137 -12.56 -8.48 -7.29
C SER A 137 -13.36 -8.42 -5.99
N GLU A 138 -13.60 -7.21 -5.48
CA GLU A 138 -14.45 -7.01 -4.30
C GLU A 138 -15.90 -7.46 -4.61
N GLU A 139 -16.37 -7.21 -5.84
CA GLU A 139 -17.66 -7.68 -6.33
C GLU A 139 -17.79 -9.21 -6.26
N ALA A 140 -16.79 -9.95 -6.75
CA ALA A 140 -16.80 -11.41 -6.70
C ALA A 140 -16.81 -11.95 -5.26
N ILE A 141 -16.14 -11.25 -4.33
CA ILE A 141 -16.15 -11.60 -2.91
C ILE A 141 -17.54 -11.39 -2.30
N PHE A 142 -18.22 -10.29 -2.63
CA PHE A 142 -19.57 -10.03 -2.14
C PHE A 142 -20.60 -10.98 -2.75
N GLU A 143 -20.49 -11.29 -4.04
CA GLU A 143 -21.34 -12.29 -4.68
C GLU A 143 -21.16 -13.67 -4.02
N ALA A 144 -19.93 -14.10 -3.78
CA ALA A 144 -19.65 -15.35 -3.06
C ALA A 144 -20.21 -15.32 -1.61
N GLN A 145 -20.19 -14.17 -0.94
CA GLN A 145 -20.79 -14.01 0.38
C GLN A 145 -22.32 -14.13 0.33
N ASP A 146 -22.97 -13.49 -0.64
CA ASP A 146 -24.42 -13.53 -0.83
C ASP A 146 -24.92 -14.95 -1.15
N GLN A 147 -24.10 -15.74 -1.84
CA GLN A 147 -24.33 -17.16 -2.10
C GLN A 147 -24.01 -18.07 -0.89
N GLY A 148 -23.47 -17.51 0.19
CA GLY A 148 -23.08 -18.25 1.39
C GLY A 148 -21.80 -19.10 1.24
N LEU A 149 -21.03 -18.89 0.17
CA LEU A 149 -19.78 -19.62 -0.10
C LEU A 149 -18.64 -19.14 0.78
N VAL A 150 -18.63 -17.86 1.16
CA VAL A 150 -17.63 -17.26 2.03
C VAL A 150 -18.26 -16.44 3.16
N THR A 151 -17.51 -16.27 4.24
CA THR A 151 -17.77 -15.26 5.27
C THR A 151 -16.71 -14.18 5.21
N ILE A 152 -17.10 -12.93 5.50
CA ILE A 152 -16.18 -11.79 5.53
C ILE A 152 -16.13 -11.23 6.95
N LYS A 153 -14.95 -11.20 7.54
CA LYS A 153 -14.71 -10.66 8.88
C LYS A 153 -13.77 -9.47 8.83
N ARG A 154 -14.27 -8.30 9.25
CA ARG A 154 -13.42 -7.12 9.48
C ARG A 154 -12.46 -7.37 10.64
N THR A 155 -11.21 -6.96 10.49
CA THR A 155 -10.20 -6.99 11.56
C THR A 155 -9.91 -5.57 12.09
N GLN A 156 -8.97 -5.48 13.04
CA GLN A 156 -8.34 -4.21 13.45
C GLN A 156 -6.92 -4.07 12.87
N VAL A 157 -6.52 -4.97 11.96
CA VAL A 157 -5.18 -4.99 11.39
C VAL A 157 -5.12 -3.99 10.24
N VAL A 158 -4.16 -3.09 10.32
CA VAL A 158 -3.85 -2.11 9.26
C VAL A 158 -2.48 -2.42 8.68
N LEU A 159 -2.37 -2.48 7.36
CA LEU A 159 -1.11 -2.64 6.64
C LEU A 159 -0.80 -1.39 5.83
N ASN A 160 0.48 -1.02 5.76
CA ASN A 160 0.98 -0.09 4.76
C ASN A 160 1.52 -0.89 3.56
N CYS A 161 0.71 -0.95 2.49
CA CYS A 161 1.02 -1.70 1.28
C CYS A 161 0.85 -0.84 0.03
N PRO A 162 1.81 0.05 -0.31
CA PRO A 162 1.70 0.86 -1.51
C PRO A 162 1.73 -0.03 -2.78
N VAL A 163 0.86 0.29 -3.73
CA VAL A 163 0.84 -0.32 -5.06
C VAL A 163 1.99 0.29 -5.86
N VAL A 164 2.76 -0.55 -6.55
CA VAL A 164 3.95 -0.15 -7.30
C VAL A 164 3.84 -0.60 -8.75
N ALA A 165 4.67 -0.02 -9.61
CA ALA A 165 4.78 -0.46 -10.99
C ALA A 165 5.22 -1.93 -11.07
N ALA A 166 4.77 -2.61 -12.13
CA ALA A 166 5.29 -3.93 -12.48
C ALA A 166 6.81 -3.85 -12.72
N PRO A 167 7.56 -4.91 -12.41
CA PRO A 167 8.98 -4.97 -12.71
C PRO A 167 9.16 -5.00 -14.24
N HIS A 168 10.19 -4.32 -14.72
CA HIS A 168 10.61 -4.32 -16.12
C HIS A 168 11.54 -5.50 -16.44
#